data_AF-A6GB02-F1
#
_entry.id   AF-A6GB02-F1
#
_cell.length_a   1.000
_cell.length_b   1.000
_cell.length_c   1.000
_cell.angle_alpha   90.00
_cell.angle_beta   90.00
_cell.angle_gamma   90.00
#
_symmetry.space_group_name_H-M   'P 1'
#
loop_
_entity.id
_entity.type
_entity.pdbx_description
1 polymer ?
#
loop_
_entity_poly.entity_id
_entity_poly.type
_entity_poly.pdbx_seq_one_letter_code
_entity_poly.pdbx_strand_id
1 'polypeptide(L)'
;MRAIRSLALALPLALIAPMVVQPGTARADAGATQMGEDGEKNYDFGLKVRIELRMEDGTTVKHRGDMRTMGMDWRFEFDGADHHHVLVLNAEGKEGDKVMPLTLSYERDGMDVIAPYKSDWKTRKRETLWTTDGKLAIALTLIPYKFEHEDKSRDDKDKIIGNEGEDDDDPLGGNLFN
;
A
#
# COMPACT_ATOMS: atom_id res chain seq x y z
N MET A 1 41.99 -41.45 -35.83
CA MET A 1 42.95 -41.50 -34.70
C MET A 1 42.21 -41.11 -33.43
N ARG A 2 42.15 -42.00 -32.44
CA ARG A 2 41.54 -41.74 -31.12
C ARG A 2 42.62 -41.20 -30.19
N ALA A 3 42.38 -40.04 -29.58
CA ALA A 3 43.16 -39.56 -28.44
C ALA A 3 42.17 -39.22 -27.32
N ILE A 4 42.13 -40.10 -26.32
CA ILE A 4 41.41 -39.95 -25.06
C ILE A 4 42.26 -39.00 -24.20
N ARG A 5 41.69 -37.89 -23.74
CA ARG A 5 42.28 -37.06 -22.68
C ARG A 5 41.45 -37.23 -21.42
N SER A 6 42.07 -37.81 -20.40
CA SER A 6 41.55 -38.04 -19.07
C SER A 6 42.17 -37.04 -18.08
N LEU A 7 41.39 -36.66 -17.06
CA LEU A 7 41.77 -36.06 -15.76
C LEU A 7 42.35 -34.62 -15.78
N ALA A 8 42.09 -33.74 -14.81
CA ALA A 8 41.64 -33.95 -13.43
C ALA A 8 40.69 -32.82 -12.96
N LEU A 9 39.70 -33.25 -12.16
CA LEU A 9 38.78 -32.45 -11.36
C LEU A 9 39.54 -31.92 -10.13
N ALA A 10 39.61 -30.60 -9.95
CA ALA A 10 40.11 -29.97 -8.72
C ALA A 10 39.00 -29.09 -8.13
N LEU A 11 38.30 -29.64 -7.14
CA LEU A 11 37.40 -28.91 -6.24
C LEU A 11 38.24 -28.22 -5.15
N PRO A 12 38.17 -26.89 -4.98
CA PRO A 12 38.56 -26.28 -3.72
C PRO A 12 37.40 -26.37 -2.73
N LEU A 13 37.58 -27.20 -1.69
CA LEU A 13 36.85 -27.10 -0.43
C LEU A 13 37.03 -25.68 0.14
N ALA A 14 35.95 -24.90 0.19
CA ALA A 14 35.90 -23.69 1.01
C ALA A 14 35.23 -24.02 2.34
N LEU A 15 35.97 -23.68 3.40
CA LEU A 15 35.76 -23.96 4.81
C LEU A 15 34.46 -23.35 5.35
N ILE A 16 33.61 -24.17 5.98
CA ILE A 16 32.45 -23.72 6.77
C ILE A 16 32.98 -23.23 8.12
N ALA A 17 32.84 -21.94 8.40
CA ALA A 17 33.05 -21.40 9.75
C ALA A 17 31.71 -21.40 10.52
N PRO A 18 31.61 -22.03 11.70
CA PRO A 18 30.47 -21.86 12.59
C PRO A 18 30.57 -20.49 13.26
N MET A 19 29.60 -19.61 12.99
CA MET A 19 29.46 -18.36 13.72
C MET A 19 28.93 -18.69 15.12
N VAL A 20 29.77 -18.41 16.12
CA VAL A 20 29.53 -18.60 17.55
C VAL A 20 28.30 -17.79 17.97
N VAL A 21 27.29 -18.47 18.51
CA VAL A 21 26.21 -17.84 19.29
C VAL A 21 26.78 -17.45 20.64
N GLN A 22 26.80 -16.16 20.95
CA GLN A 22 27.23 -15.64 22.24
C GLN A 22 25.98 -15.43 23.13
N PRO A 23 25.84 -16.12 24.28
CA PRO A 23 24.83 -15.78 25.27
C PRO A 23 25.37 -14.66 26.17
N GLY A 24 24.96 -13.43 25.89
CA GLY A 24 25.20 -12.28 26.76
C GLY A 24 24.03 -12.08 27.72
N THR A 25 24.32 -12.20 29.01
CA THR A 25 23.42 -12.01 30.15
C THR A 25 22.79 -10.62 30.22
N ALA A 26 21.58 -10.60 30.80
CA ALA A 26 20.72 -9.47 31.13
C ALA A 26 21.41 -8.18 31.60
N ARG A 27 20.84 -7.05 31.19
CA ARG A 27 20.83 -5.81 31.96
C ARG A 27 19.42 -5.22 31.88
N ALA A 28 18.71 -5.29 33.00
CA ALA A 28 17.58 -4.41 33.25
C ALA A 28 18.17 -3.00 33.40
N ASP A 29 17.79 -2.11 32.49
CA ASP A 29 17.92 -0.68 32.71
C ASP A 29 16.54 -0.07 32.59
N ALA A 30 15.99 0.27 33.76
CA ALA A 30 14.85 1.15 33.91
C ALA A 30 15.30 2.55 33.49
N GLY A 31 15.34 2.78 32.18
CA GLY A 31 15.51 4.10 31.59
C GLY A 31 14.15 4.74 31.41
N ALA A 32 13.72 5.54 32.38
CA ALA A 32 12.61 6.48 32.26
C ALA A 32 12.82 7.31 30.99
N THR A 33 12.09 6.98 29.92
CA THR A 33 11.98 7.86 28.76
C THR A 33 10.92 8.88 29.13
N GLN A 34 11.38 10.13 29.24
CA GLN A 34 10.58 11.33 29.42
C GLN A 34 9.35 11.26 28.51
N MET A 35 8.17 11.27 29.13
CA MET A 35 6.93 11.66 28.46
C MET A 35 7.11 13.12 28.05
N GLY A 36 7.59 13.32 26.82
CA GLY A 36 7.37 14.55 26.10
C GLY A 36 5.88 14.63 25.77
N GLU A 37 5.22 15.66 26.28
CA GLU A 37 4.00 16.21 25.69
C GLU A 37 4.25 16.51 24.21
N ASP A 38 4.01 15.52 23.36
CA ASP A 38 3.71 15.73 21.95
C ASP A 38 2.30 15.18 21.77
N GLY A 39 1.35 16.06 21.42
CA GLY A 39 -0.03 15.68 21.15
C GLY A 39 -0.06 14.43 20.28
N GLU A 40 -0.78 13.41 20.74
CA GLU A 40 -0.83 12.07 20.16
C GLU A 40 -1.29 12.16 18.71
N LYS A 41 -0.34 12.31 17.78
CA LYS A 41 -0.64 12.29 16.36
C LYS A 41 -1.11 10.89 16.02
N ASN A 42 -2.41 10.74 15.82
CA ASN A 42 -2.98 9.54 15.23
C ASN A 42 -2.42 9.41 13.80
N TYR A 43 -1.97 8.21 13.42
CA TYR A 43 -1.45 7.93 12.09
C TYR A 43 -2.18 6.75 11.47
N ASP A 44 -2.51 6.87 10.18
CA ASP A 44 -3.02 5.76 9.39
C ASP A 44 -1.86 5.08 8.65
N PHE A 45 -1.77 3.76 8.78
CA PHE A 45 -0.79 2.97 8.05
C PHE A 45 -1.27 2.71 6.62
N GLY A 46 -0.45 3.10 5.66
CA GLY A 46 -0.74 2.98 4.24
C GLY A 46 0.49 2.70 3.37
N LEU A 47 0.32 2.76 2.04
CA LEU A 47 1.39 2.64 1.05
C LEU A 47 1.43 3.89 0.17
N LYS A 48 2.64 4.36 -0.15
CA LYS A 48 2.87 5.13 -1.38
C LYS A 48 3.23 4.16 -2.48
N VAL A 49 2.53 4.23 -3.59
CA VAL A 49 2.69 3.33 -4.74
C VAL A 49 3.32 4.11 -5.88
N ARG A 50 4.37 3.54 -6.46
CA ARG A 50 4.90 3.99 -7.76
C ARG A 50 4.54 2.95 -8.80
N ILE A 51 3.93 3.40 -9.88
CA ILE A 51 3.41 2.57 -10.95
C ILE A 51 4.17 2.91 -12.22
N GLU A 52 4.66 1.90 -12.94
CA GLU A 52 5.21 2.05 -14.28
C GLU A 52 4.58 0.98 -15.18
N LEU A 53 3.89 1.41 -16.23
CA LEU A 53 3.31 0.52 -17.25
C LEU A 53 4.17 0.63 -18.50
N ARG A 54 4.76 -0.49 -18.94
CA ARG A 54 5.40 -0.61 -20.24
C ARG A 54 4.39 -1.20 -21.22
N MET A 55 4.19 -0.50 -22.33
CA MET A 55 3.21 -0.83 -23.36
C MET A 55 3.86 -1.61 -24.51
N GLU A 56 3.00 -2.16 -25.39
CA GLU A 56 3.41 -3.01 -26.52
C GLU A 56 4.29 -2.27 -27.55
N ASP A 57 4.07 -0.96 -27.71
CA ASP A 57 4.87 -0.07 -28.57
C ASP A 57 6.22 0.32 -27.95
N GLY A 58 6.50 -0.14 -26.72
CA GLY A 58 7.71 0.14 -25.97
C GLY A 58 7.65 1.42 -25.13
N THR A 59 6.57 2.19 -25.20
CA THR A 59 6.38 3.38 -24.34
C THR A 59 6.22 2.96 -22.88
N THR A 60 6.52 3.89 -21.97
CA THR A 60 6.36 3.66 -20.53
C THR A 60 5.60 4.82 -19.90
N VAL A 61 4.44 4.52 -19.33
CA VAL A 61 3.61 5.46 -18.58
C VAL A 61 3.92 5.30 -17.10
N LYS A 62 3.99 6.42 -16.37
CA LYS A 62 4.32 6.41 -14.94
C LYS A 62 3.25 7.11 -14.13
N HIS A 63 2.88 6.53 -13.01
CA HIS A 63 1.91 7.10 -12.08
C HIS A 63 2.39 6.95 -10.63
N ARG A 64 1.87 7.79 -9.74
CA ARG A 64 2.10 7.70 -8.30
C ARG A 64 0.77 7.87 -7.59
N GLY A 65 0.53 7.05 -6.59
CA GLY A 65 -0.67 7.14 -5.79
C GLY A 65 -0.43 6.74 -4.35
N ASP A 66 -1.38 7.10 -3.50
CA ASP A 66 -1.32 6.86 -2.06
C ASP A 66 -2.50 5.96 -1.66
N MET A 67 -2.21 4.82 -1.04
CA MET A 67 -3.20 3.92 -0.44
C MET A 67 -3.20 4.17 1.06
N ARG A 68 -4.19 4.93 1.56
CA ARG A 68 -4.26 5.28 2.99
C ARG A 68 -4.80 4.16 3.88
N THR A 69 -5.37 3.11 3.29
CA THR A 69 -5.99 1.99 4.01
C THR A 69 -5.68 0.68 3.29
N MET A 70 -5.29 -0.35 4.06
CA MET A 70 -5.01 -1.70 3.57
C MET A 70 -6.28 -2.53 3.41
N GLY A 71 -6.22 -3.59 2.60
CA GLY A 71 -7.31 -4.54 2.42
C GLY A 71 -8.50 -4.01 1.62
N MET A 72 -8.35 -2.85 0.99
CA MET A 72 -9.35 -2.23 0.11
C MET A 72 -8.82 -2.14 -1.32
N ASP A 73 -9.73 -2.10 -2.28
CA ASP A 73 -9.40 -1.89 -3.68
C ASP A 73 -9.13 -0.41 -3.92
N TRP A 74 -7.91 -0.09 -4.34
CA TRP A 74 -7.52 1.24 -4.77
C TRP A 74 -7.45 1.30 -6.30
N ARG A 75 -8.21 2.21 -6.89
CA ARG A 75 -8.27 2.42 -8.34
C ARG A 75 -7.39 3.61 -8.72
N PHE A 76 -6.39 3.37 -9.55
CA PHE A 76 -5.48 4.39 -10.08
C PHE A 76 -5.78 4.60 -11.55
N GLU A 77 -6.32 5.76 -11.89
CA GLU A 77 -6.70 6.14 -13.25
C GLU A 77 -5.71 7.17 -13.79
N PHE A 78 -5.20 6.94 -14.99
CA PHE A 78 -4.26 7.86 -15.64
C PHE A 78 -4.21 7.63 -17.15
N ASP A 79 -3.93 8.70 -17.90
CA ASP A 79 -3.80 8.64 -19.35
C ASP A 79 -2.34 8.50 -19.77
N GLY A 80 -2.10 7.81 -20.89
CA GLY A 80 -0.79 7.70 -21.51
C GLY A 80 -0.81 6.78 -22.72
N ALA A 81 0.19 6.92 -23.61
CA ALA A 81 0.28 6.10 -24.82
C ALA A 81 -1.03 6.00 -25.63
N ASP A 82 -1.76 7.12 -25.75
CA ASP A 82 -3.07 7.25 -26.41
C ASP A 82 -4.21 6.38 -25.82
N HIS A 83 -4.06 5.92 -24.58
CA HIS A 83 -5.02 5.10 -23.88
C HIS A 83 -5.38 5.66 -22.50
N HIS A 84 -6.56 5.29 -22.02
CA HIS A 84 -6.95 5.46 -20.63
C HIS A 84 -6.63 4.18 -19.85
N HIS A 85 -5.86 4.33 -18.77
CA HIS A 85 -5.40 3.21 -17.97
C HIS A 85 -6.06 3.19 -16.61
N VAL A 86 -6.45 1.99 -16.18
CA VAL A 86 -6.91 1.79 -14.81
C VAL A 86 -6.21 0.60 -14.18
N LEU A 87 -5.49 0.86 -13.10
CA LEU A 87 -4.89 -0.16 -12.25
C LEU A 87 -5.72 -0.30 -10.98
N VAL A 88 -6.24 -1.49 -10.70
CA VAL A 88 -6.87 -1.78 -9.41
C VAL A 88 -5.89 -2.60 -8.57
N LEU A 89 -5.55 -2.09 -7.39
CA LEU A 89 -4.62 -2.70 -6.47
C LEU A 89 -5.26 -2.83 -5.09
N ASN A 90 -5.31 -4.06 -4.59
CA ASN A 90 -5.58 -4.35 -3.20
C ASN A 90 -4.30 -4.90 -2.58
N ALA A 91 -3.83 -4.29 -1.50
CA ALA A 91 -2.67 -4.77 -0.76
C ALA A 91 -3.09 -5.05 0.68
N GLU A 92 -2.67 -6.20 1.18
CA GLU A 92 -2.85 -6.61 2.57
C GLU A 92 -1.51 -6.52 3.30
N GLY A 93 -1.55 -6.23 4.59
CA GLY A 93 -0.36 -6.22 5.44
C GLY A 93 -0.44 -5.22 6.58
N LYS A 94 0.62 -5.21 7.38
CA LYS A 94 0.75 -4.40 8.59
C LYS A 94 2.05 -3.59 8.57
N GLU A 95 2.17 -2.64 9.48
CA GLU A 95 3.39 -1.87 9.65
C GLU A 95 4.58 -2.81 9.93
N GLY A 96 5.67 -2.61 9.18
CA GLY A 96 6.90 -3.40 9.33
C GLY A 96 7.03 -4.59 8.38
N ASP A 97 5.95 -4.95 7.67
CA ASP A 97 5.99 -6.06 6.72
C ASP A 97 6.94 -5.79 5.55
N LYS A 98 7.76 -6.78 5.24
CA LYS A 98 8.75 -6.75 4.15
C LYS A 98 8.17 -7.29 2.84
N VAL A 99 7.07 -8.02 2.92
CA VAL A 99 6.36 -8.65 1.81
C VAL A 99 4.89 -8.37 2.03
N MET A 100 4.21 -7.90 0.99
CA MET A 100 2.78 -7.61 1.00
C MET A 100 2.10 -8.57 0.03
N PRO A 101 1.08 -9.31 0.47
CA PRO A 101 0.12 -9.93 -0.44
C PRO A 101 -0.65 -8.85 -1.18
N LEU A 102 -0.82 -9.00 -2.49
CA LEU A 102 -1.61 -8.11 -3.32
C LEU A 102 -2.51 -8.87 -4.29
N THR A 103 -3.65 -8.26 -4.58
CA THR A 103 -4.48 -8.56 -5.74
C THR A 103 -4.35 -7.41 -6.72
N LEU A 104 -4.04 -7.69 -7.98
CA LEU A 104 -3.82 -6.71 -9.04
C LEU A 104 -4.70 -7.03 -10.24
N SER A 105 -5.41 -6.04 -10.77
CA SER A 105 -5.99 -6.08 -12.11
C SER A 105 -5.66 -4.81 -12.89
N TYR A 106 -5.77 -4.90 -14.22
CA TYR A 106 -5.47 -3.80 -15.11
C TYR A 106 -6.44 -3.76 -16.28
N GLU A 107 -7.04 -2.58 -16.48
CA GLU A 107 -7.93 -2.24 -17.59
C GLU A 107 -7.27 -1.22 -18.51
N ARG A 108 -7.51 -1.35 -19.82
CA ARG A 108 -7.15 -0.39 -20.85
C ARG A 108 -8.39 -0.03 -21.65
N ASP A 109 -8.74 1.25 -21.70
CA ASP A 109 -9.93 1.77 -22.40
C ASP A 109 -11.23 1.04 -21.99
N GLY A 110 -11.35 0.68 -20.71
CA GLY A 110 -12.51 -0.05 -20.18
C GLY A 110 -12.56 -1.55 -20.51
N MET A 111 -11.49 -2.12 -21.08
CA MET A 111 -11.35 -3.57 -21.29
C MET A 111 -10.33 -4.16 -20.31
N ASP A 112 -10.70 -5.26 -19.66
CA ASP A 112 -9.79 -6.03 -18.82
C ASP A 112 -8.64 -6.61 -19.65
N VAL A 113 -7.41 -6.18 -19.36
CA VAL A 113 -6.19 -6.71 -19.98
C VAL A 113 -5.54 -7.74 -19.07
N ILE A 114 -5.53 -7.48 -17.76
CA ILE A 114 -5.08 -8.44 -16.75
C ILE A 114 -6.21 -8.60 -15.74
N ALA A 115 -6.81 -9.79 -15.73
CA ALA A 115 -7.77 -10.18 -14.72
C ALA A 115 -7.13 -10.19 -13.32
N PRO A 116 -7.92 -10.06 -12.24
CA PRO A 116 -7.42 -10.07 -10.87
C PRO A 116 -6.48 -11.26 -10.60
N TYR A 117 -5.23 -10.93 -10.27
CA TYR A 117 -4.18 -11.89 -9.99
C TYR A 117 -3.57 -11.63 -8.61
N LYS A 118 -3.28 -12.69 -7.86
CA LYS A 118 -2.71 -12.62 -6.50
C LYS A 118 -1.22 -12.90 -6.50
N SER A 119 -0.46 -12.12 -5.74
CA SER A 119 1.00 -12.26 -5.64
C SER A 119 1.55 -11.68 -4.34
N ASP A 120 2.78 -12.06 -3.98
CA ASP A 120 3.49 -11.54 -2.81
C ASP A 120 4.65 -10.66 -3.27
N TRP A 121 4.58 -9.34 -3.02
CA TRP A 121 5.60 -8.39 -3.50
C TRP A 121 6.38 -7.78 -2.35
N LYS A 122 7.68 -7.55 -2.57
CA LYS A 122 8.56 -6.97 -1.56
C LYS A 122 8.36 -5.47 -1.42
N THR A 123 8.26 -4.99 -0.18
CA THR A 123 8.21 -3.55 0.07
C THR A 123 9.54 -2.88 -0.26
N ARG A 124 9.46 -1.62 -0.71
CA ARG A 124 10.59 -0.77 -1.13
C ARG A 124 11.44 -1.33 -2.26
N LYS A 125 10.97 -2.38 -2.94
CA LYS A 125 11.59 -2.95 -4.13
C LYS A 125 10.66 -2.79 -5.33
N ARG A 126 11.26 -2.58 -6.49
CA ARG A 126 10.55 -2.58 -7.77
C ARG A 126 10.39 -4.03 -8.19
N GLU A 127 9.17 -4.51 -8.15
CA GLU A 127 8.79 -5.82 -8.69
C GLU A 127 8.07 -5.59 -10.02
N THR A 128 8.08 -6.56 -10.92
CA THR A 128 7.52 -6.41 -12.27
C THR A 128 6.77 -7.67 -12.68
N LEU A 129 5.52 -7.48 -13.09
CA LEU A 129 4.69 -8.47 -13.73
C LEU A 129 4.77 -8.30 -15.24
N TRP A 130 4.99 -9.39 -15.96
CA TRP A 130 4.93 -9.43 -17.41
C TRP A 130 3.71 -10.24 -17.85
N THR A 131 3.05 -9.76 -18.89
CA THR A 131 2.09 -10.56 -19.65
C THR A 131 2.80 -11.73 -20.33
N THR A 132 2.08 -12.82 -20.58
CA THR A 132 2.67 -14.05 -21.15
C THR A 132 3.24 -13.87 -22.55
N ASP A 133 2.72 -12.90 -23.31
CA ASP A 133 3.26 -12.54 -24.63
C ASP A 133 4.45 -11.58 -24.55
N GLY A 134 4.81 -11.12 -23.35
CA GLY A 134 5.93 -10.24 -23.07
C GLY A 134 5.77 -8.80 -23.57
N LYS A 135 4.58 -8.42 -24.07
CA LYS A 135 4.38 -7.11 -24.69
C LYS A 135 4.02 -6.02 -23.69
N LEU A 136 3.35 -6.39 -22.60
CA LEU A 136 2.97 -5.47 -21.53
C LEU A 136 3.64 -5.87 -20.21
N ALA A 137 4.15 -4.88 -19.49
CA ALA A 137 4.70 -5.06 -18.16
C ALA A 137 4.17 -4.01 -17.18
N ILE A 138 3.83 -4.45 -15.97
CA ILE A 138 3.46 -3.58 -14.86
C ILE A 138 4.53 -3.70 -13.79
N ALA A 139 5.23 -2.60 -13.53
CA ALA A 139 6.14 -2.50 -12.42
C ALA A 139 5.54 -1.64 -11.31
N LEU A 140 5.57 -2.17 -10.09
CA LEU A 140 5.13 -1.45 -8.89
C LEU A 140 6.25 -1.40 -7.87
N THR A 141 6.29 -0.30 -7.12
CA THR A 141 7.07 -0.19 -5.90
C THR A 141 6.14 0.21 -4.77
N LEU A 142 5.99 -0.67 -3.78
CA LEU A 142 5.16 -0.46 -2.60
C LEU A 142 6.02 0.15 -1.49
N ILE A 143 5.73 1.37 -1.05
CA ILE A 143 6.51 2.07 -0.03
C ILE A 143 5.63 2.23 1.21
N PRO A 144 5.84 1.43 2.28
CA PRO A 144 5.14 1.61 3.54
C PRO A 144 5.28 3.03 4.06
N TYR A 145 4.17 3.64 4.45
CA TYR A 145 4.10 5.03 4.85
C TYR A 145 3.08 5.25 5.97
N LYS A 146 3.37 6.19 6.87
CA LYS A 146 2.45 6.66 7.90
C LYS A 146 1.83 7.97 7.43
N PHE A 147 0.52 7.98 7.22
CA PHE A 147 -0.23 9.17 6.88
C PHE A 147 -0.68 9.84 8.17
N GLU A 148 -0.53 11.16 8.29
CA GLU A 148 -1.13 11.90 9.40
C GLU A 148 -2.65 11.74 9.31
N HIS A 149 -3.29 11.39 10.43
CA HIS A 149 -4.74 11.25 10.49
C HIS A 149 -5.36 12.63 10.32
N GLU A 150 -6.25 12.78 9.33
CA GLU A 150 -7.07 13.98 9.22
C GLU A 150 -8.20 13.85 10.25
N ASP A 151 -7.97 14.37 11.45
CA ASP A 151 -9.04 14.59 12.43
C ASP A 151 -10.07 15.54 11.80
N LYS A 152 -11.14 15.00 11.22
CA LYS A 152 -12.39 15.75 11.03
C LYS A 152 -13.03 15.95 12.40
N SER A 153 -12.36 16.70 13.26
CA SER A 153 -12.90 17.17 14.53
C SER A 153 -13.99 18.21 14.24
N ARG A 154 -15.22 17.72 14.06
CA ARG A 154 -16.34 18.05 14.94
C ARG A 154 -16.71 19.54 15.16
N ASP A 155 -16.64 20.39 14.13
CA ASP A 155 -17.18 21.78 14.17
C ASP A 155 -18.65 21.93 13.72
N ASP A 156 -19.39 20.83 13.49
CA ASP A 156 -20.83 20.86 13.15
C ASP A 156 -21.72 20.33 14.29
N LYS A 157 -21.27 20.40 15.55
CA LYS A 157 -22.12 20.10 16.72
C LYS A 157 -22.54 21.32 17.55
N ASP A 158 -22.15 22.53 17.16
CA ASP A 158 -22.54 23.77 17.84
C ASP A 158 -23.64 24.57 17.11
N LYS A 159 -24.39 23.94 16.18
CA LYS A 159 -25.62 24.52 15.59
C LYS A 159 -26.92 23.84 16.00
N ILE A 160 -26.87 22.87 16.91
CA ILE A 160 -28.07 22.26 17.48
C ILE A 160 -27.92 22.34 18.99
N ILE A 161 -28.14 23.53 19.55
CA ILE A 161 -28.69 23.84 20.88
C ILE A 161 -28.53 25.37 21.05
N GLY A 162 -29.65 26.10 21.09
CA GLY A 162 -29.66 27.47 21.59
C GLY A 162 -30.19 28.56 20.65
N ASN A 163 -31.43 28.42 20.16
CA ASN A 163 -32.36 29.55 20.18
C ASN A 163 -33.80 29.02 20.24
N GLU A 164 -34.19 28.56 21.42
CA GLU A 164 -35.59 28.67 21.84
C GLU A 164 -35.78 30.15 22.21
N GLY A 165 -36.50 30.88 21.36
CA GLY A 165 -36.77 32.29 21.55
C GLY A 165 -37.71 32.78 20.47
N GLU A 166 -39.00 32.67 20.77
CA GLU A 166 -40.11 33.44 20.19
C GLU A 166 -40.42 33.16 18.71
N ASP A 167 -41.48 32.39 18.49
CA ASP A 167 -42.51 32.72 17.49
C ASP A 167 -43.82 32.02 17.90
N ASP A 168 -44.58 32.74 18.74
CA ASP A 168 -46.01 32.58 18.94
C ASP A 168 -46.74 32.87 17.61
N ASP A 169 -46.92 31.88 16.73
CA ASP A 169 -47.96 31.90 15.68
C ASP A 169 -48.01 30.55 14.92
N ASP A 170 -48.53 29.50 15.58
CA ASP A 170 -49.03 28.30 14.89
C ASP A 170 -50.57 28.35 14.80
N PRO A 171 -51.16 28.78 13.66
CA PRO A 171 -52.60 28.87 13.47
C PRO A 171 -53.28 27.52 13.19
N LEU A 172 -52.62 26.37 13.42
CA LEU A 172 -53.16 25.04 13.09
C LEU A 172 -53.28 24.08 14.29
N GLY A 173 -53.35 24.61 15.51
CA GLY A 173 -53.76 23.88 16.72
C GLY A 173 -55.26 23.63 16.80
N GLY A 174 -55.81 22.88 15.84
CA GLY A 174 -57.21 22.46 15.84
C GLY A 174 -57.58 21.64 17.08
N ASN A 175 -58.65 22.08 17.75
CA ASN A 175 -59.38 21.44 18.83
C ASN A 175 -59.37 19.91 18.81
N LEU A 176 -58.80 19.31 19.86
CA LEU A 176 -59.31 18.06 20.40
C LEU A 176 -59.36 18.21 21.94
N PHE A 177 -60.58 18.10 22.47
CA PHE A 177 -60.97 18.08 23.89
C PHE A 177 -61.24 19.43 24.60
N ASN A 178 -62.33 20.11 24.21
CA ASN A 178 -63.53 20.31 25.05
C ASN A 178 -64.66 20.95 24.25
#